data_AF-A0A059WM12-F1
#
_entry.id   AF-A0A059WM12-F1
#
_cell.length_a   1.000
_cell.length_b   1.000
_cell.length_c   1.000
_cell.angle_alpha   90.00
_cell.angle_beta   90.00
_cell.angle_gamma   90.00
#
_symmetry.space_group_name_H-M   'P 1'
#
loop_
_entity.id
_entity.type
_entity.pdbx_description
1 polymer ?
#
loop_
_entity_poly.entity_id
_entity_poly.type
_entity_poly.pdbx_seq_one_letter_code
_entity_poly.pdbx_strand_id
1 'polypeptide(L)'
;MLRRKWWLASIGITGVIVGVLVLGTIALPALLPRPREIQAVQSEQPNQAQNGQQEKQASDADVRELAGRLIAAYYPAMSDEPQTIELMPGALPGDLPLNLKVPQGGRLVGTAVHNLGSKTIGWDVVVDAPGNVEDISKFYEGELTRQGWKADAPNFYRV
;
A
#
# COMPACT_ATOMS: atom_id res chain seq x y z
N MET A 1 -3.57 48.16 3.93
CA MET A 1 -2.42 47.95 4.84
C MET A 1 -2.02 46.48 4.78
N LEU A 2 -0.71 46.26 4.66
CA LEU A 2 0.08 45.05 4.88
C LEU A 2 -0.23 43.73 4.13
N ARG A 3 0.60 43.56 3.09
CA ARG A 3 1.08 42.32 2.48
C ARG A 3 1.62 41.33 3.54
N ARG A 4 1.43 40.03 3.29
CA ARG A 4 2.50 39.04 3.51
C ARG A 4 2.34 37.85 2.58
N LYS A 5 3.49 37.44 2.08
CA LYS A 5 3.81 36.61 0.93
C LYS A 5 4.91 35.65 1.46
N TRP A 6 5.14 34.53 0.78
CA TRP A 6 6.25 33.56 0.92
C TRP A 6 5.99 32.32 1.83
N TRP A 7 6.33 31.06 1.49
CA TRP A 7 7.07 30.46 0.36
C TRP A 7 6.84 28.94 0.19
N LEU A 8 7.39 28.41 -0.92
CA LEU A 8 7.47 27.01 -1.40
C LEU A 8 8.05 25.98 -0.40
N ALA A 9 7.67 24.71 -0.57
CA ALA A 9 8.56 23.56 -0.34
C ALA A 9 8.20 22.41 -1.28
N SER A 10 9.24 21.89 -1.94
CA SER A 10 9.22 20.86 -2.97
C SER A 10 9.71 19.50 -2.42
N ILE A 11 9.34 18.42 -3.13
CA ILE A 11 10.07 17.14 -3.35
C ILE A 11 10.23 16.15 -2.18
N GLY A 12 9.97 14.87 -2.50
CA GLY A 12 10.61 13.73 -1.83
C GLY A 12 10.06 12.36 -2.23
N ILE A 13 10.40 11.86 -3.43
CA ILE A 13 10.27 10.44 -3.78
C ILE A 13 11.24 9.65 -2.90
N THR A 14 10.79 8.58 -2.24
CA THR A 14 11.70 7.57 -1.67
C THR A 14 11.16 6.19 -1.98
N GLY A 15 11.71 5.57 -3.02
CA GLY A 15 11.57 4.14 -3.27
C GLY A 15 12.46 3.38 -2.29
N VAL A 16 11.94 2.27 -1.74
CA VAL A 16 12.73 1.34 -0.93
C VAL A 16 12.70 -0.01 -1.64
N ILE A 17 13.86 -0.41 -2.16
CA ILE A 17 14.17 -1.76 -2.62
C ILE A 17 14.77 -2.49 -1.44
N VAL A 18 14.13 -3.56 -0.96
CA VAL A 18 14.74 -4.49 0.01
C VAL A 18 15.17 -5.74 -0.76
N GLY A 19 16.47 -5.86 -1.00
CA GLY A 19 17.10 -7.08 -1.49
C GLY A 19 17.40 -8.03 -0.33
N VAL A 20 16.91 -9.26 -0.43
CA VAL A 20 17.20 -10.35 0.51
C VAL A 20 18.55 -10.97 0.15
N LEU A 21 19.48 -11.00 1.13
CA LEU A 21 20.79 -11.63 1.02
C LEU A 21 20.77 -12.93 1.85
N VAL A 22 20.82 -14.10 1.20
CA VAL A 22 21.00 -15.40 1.85
C VAL A 22 22.44 -15.86 1.63
N LEU A 23 23.21 -16.00 2.71
CA LEU A 23 24.53 -16.63 2.69
C LEU A 23 24.71 -17.51 3.91
N GLY A 24 25.16 -18.75 3.70
CA GLY A 24 25.80 -19.54 4.76
C GLY A 24 25.68 -21.05 4.64
N THR A 25 26.30 -21.67 3.63
CA THR A 25 26.70 -23.09 3.64
C THR A 25 28.10 -23.23 4.23
N ILE A 26 28.30 -24.06 5.26
CA ILE A 26 29.55 -24.84 5.46
C ILE A 26 29.19 -26.17 6.13
N ALA A 27 29.43 -27.28 5.43
CA ALA A 27 29.48 -28.63 5.99
C ALA A 27 30.95 -29.02 6.21
N LEU A 28 31.29 -29.61 7.36
CA LEU A 28 32.55 -30.31 7.60
C LEU A 28 32.25 -31.65 8.31
N PRO A 29 32.71 -32.81 7.80
CA PRO A 29 32.49 -34.09 8.46
C PRO A 29 33.69 -34.59 9.29
N ALA A 30 33.34 -35.47 10.23
CA ALA A 30 34.10 -36.58 10.82
C ALA A 30 35.17 -36.30 11.90
N LEU A 31 34.89 -36.78 13.13
CA LEU A 31 35.75 -37.71 13.89
C LEU A 31 34.97 -38.28 15.10
N LEU A 32 34.71 -39.60 15.14
CA LEU A 32 34.16 -40.30 16.31
C LEU A 32 35.30 -40.80 17.21
N PRO A 33 35.07 -40.92 18.54
CA PRO A 33 35.25 -42.25 19.13
C PRO A 33 34.27 -42.64 20.26
N ARG A 34 33.74 -43.87 20.07
CA ARG A 34 33.43 -44.99 20.99
C ARG A 34 32.38 -44.89 22.13
N PRO A 35 31.64 -46.00 22.39
CA PRO A 35 30.49 -46.04 23.29
C PRO A 35 30.90 -46.36 24.73
N ARG A 36 30.24 -45.70 25.70
CA ARG A 36 30.15 -46.18 27.09
C ARG A 36 28.73 -45.98 27.63
N GLU A 37 28.17 -47.12 28.04
CA GLU A 37 27.24 -47.37 29.13
C GLU A 37 26.38 -46.23 29.70
N ILE A 38 25.07 -46.51 29.67
CA ILE A 38 23.97 -45.73 30.22
C ILE A 38 24.05 -45.71 31.75
N GLN A 39 24.07 -44.52 32.35
CA GLN A 39 23.41 -44.29 33.63
C GLN A 39 22.50 -43.07 33.51
N ALA A 40 21.24 -43.30 33.86
CA ALA A 40 20.15 -42.37 33.79
C ALA A 40 20.43 -41.12 34.63
N VAL A 41 20.63 -39.99 33.96
CA VAL A 41 20.15 -38.72 34.48
C VAL A 41 18.83 -38.48 33.76
N GLN A 42 17.73 -38.69 34.45
CA GLN A 42 16.47 -38.03 34.12
C GLN A 42 16.73 -36.52 34.23
N SER A 43 17.32 -35.93 33.20
CA SER A 43 17.10 -34.54 32.89
C SER A 43 15.66 -34.49 32.42
N GLU A 44 14.79 -33.97 33.28
CA GLU A 44 13.58 -33.27 32.86
C GLU A 44 13.88 -32.61 31.52
N GLN A 45 13.32 -33.15 30.44
CA GLN A 45 13.26 -32.40 29.21
C GLN A 45 12.40 -31.18 29.56
N PRO A 46 12.91 -29.94 29.55
CA PRO A 46 12.03 -28.83 29.27
C PRO A 46 11.61 -29.10 27.82
N ASN A 47 10.39 -29.64 27.75
CA ASN A 47 9.50 -29.66 26.62
C ASN A 47 9.96 -28.66 25.57
N GLN A 48 10.59 -29.19 24.54
CA GLN A 48 10.70 -28.61 23.22
C GLN A 48 10.64 -27.08 23.20
N ALA A 49 11.81 -26.45 23.13
CA ALA A 49 11.97 -25.23 22.35
C ALA A 49 11.72 -25.53 20.86
N GLN A 50 10.56 -26.12 20.53
CA GLN A 50 9.83 -25.88 19.30
C GLN A 50 9.04 -24.57 19.48
N ASN A 51 9.70 -23.53 19.99
CA ASN A 51 9.31 -22.17 19.64
C ASN A 51 9.98 -21.89 18.29
N GLY A 52 9.62 -22.72 17.30
CA GLY A 52 9.87 -22.39 15.91
C GLY A 52 9.19 -21.05 15.72
N GLN A 53 10.00 -20.03 15.46
CA GLN A 53 9.56 -18.76 14.93
C GLN A 53 8.88 -19.09 13.58
N GLN A 54 7.64 -19.57 13.64
CA GLN A 54 6.76 -19.56 12.50
C GLN A 54 6.53 -18.08 12.24
N GLU A 55 7.30 -17.54 11.31
CA GLU A 55 7.04 -16.25 10.70
C GLU A 55 5.57 -16.26 10.31
N LYS A 56 4.74 -15.53 11.06
CA LYS A 56 3.31 -15.43 10.82
C LYS A 56 3.17 -14.79 9.45
N GLN A 57 2.91 -15.61 8.43
CA GLN A 57 2.73 -15.15 7.07
C GLN A 57 1.52 -14.21 7.07
N ALA A 58 1.74 -12.96 6.67
CA ALA A 58 0.68 -11.96 6.66
C ALA A 58 -0.44 -12.41 5.72
N SER A 59 -1.68 -12.33 6.20
CA SER A 59 -2.84 -12.54 5.34
C SER A 59 -3.10 -11.31 4.47
N ASP A 60 -3.82 -11.48 3.35
CA ASP A 60 -4.26 -10.35 2.53
C ASP A 60 -5.09 -9.32 3.32
N ALA A 61 -5.81 -9.77 4.35
CA ALA A 61 -6.55 -8.91 5.26
C ALA A 61 -5.60 -8.05 6.11
N ASP A 62 -4.53 -8.64 6.64
CA ASP A 62 -3.51 -7.91 7.41
C ASP A 62 -2.83 -6.84 6.54
N VAL A 63 -2.49 -7.18 5.29
CA VAL A 63 -1.90 -6.25 4.32
C VAL A 63 -2.87 -5.12 3.97
N ARG A 64 -4.16 -5.44 3.75
CA ARG A 64 -5.19 -4.44 3.43
C ARG A 64 -5.43 -3.49 4.59
N GLU A 65 -5.48 -4.00 5.82
CA GLU A 65 -5.62 -3.17 7.02
C GLU A 65 -4.41 -2.23 7.16
N LEU A 66 -3.20 -2.76 7.05
CA LEU A 66 -1.98 -1.96 7.15
C LEU A 66 -1.93 -0.87 6.06
N ALA A 67 -2.18 -1.24 4.80
CA ALA A 67 -2.20 -0.30 3.68
C ALA A 67 -3.23 0.81 3.90
N GLY A 68 -4.45 0.45 4.33
CA GLY A 68 -5.51 1.41 4.64
C GLY A 68 -5.09 2.40 5.74
N ARG A 69 -4.46 1.92 6.81
CA ARG A 69 -3.97 2.78 7.91
C ARG A 69 -2.85 3.72 7.47
N LEU A 70 -1.92 3.25 6.64
CA LEU A 70 -0.82 4.07 6.12
C LEU A 70 -1.31 5.16 5.17
N ILE A 71 -2.32 4.87 4.33
CA ILE A 71 -2.93 5.83 3.42
C ILE A 71 -3.78 6.85 4.19
N ALA A 72 -4.60 6.39 5.15
CA ALA A 72 -5.45 7.27 5.96
C ALA A 72 -4.65 8.35 6.69
N ALA A 73 -3.43 8.03 7.13
CA ALA A 73 -2.56 8.94 7.86
C ALA A 73 -2.08 10.15 7.04
N TYR A 74 -2.21 10.13 5.71
CA TYR A 74 -1.74 11.20 4.83
C TYR A 74 -2.64 12.44 4.81
N TYR A 75 -3.90 12.31 5.25
CA TYR A 75 -4.82 13.42 5.42
C TYR A 75 -4.91 13.78 6.91
N PRO A 76 -4.51 14.99 7.33
CA PRO A 76 -4.73 15.40 8.71
C PRO A 76 -6.23 15.39 8.99
N ALA A 77 -6.63 14.73 10.09
CA ALA A 77 -8.02 14.75 10.56
C ALA A 77 -8.43 16.20 10.84
N MET A 78 -9.11 16.81 9.87
CA MET A 78 -9.63 18.18 9.97
C MET A 78 -10.94 18.24 10.76
N SER A 79 -11.41 17.09 11.26
CA SER A 79 -12.57 16.96 12.14
C SER A 79 -12.33 15.83 13.16
N ASP A 80 -13.19 15.78 14.17
CA ASP A 80 -13.21 14.73 15.20
C ASP A 80 -13.79 13.40 14.68
N GLU A 81 -14.26 13.36 13.43
CA GLU A 81 -14.78 12.13 12.83
C GLU A 81 -13.63 11.24 12.35
N PRO A 82 -13.74 9.92 12.53
CA PRO A 82 -12.70 9.00 12.07
C PRO A 82 -12.60 9.03 10.55
N GLN A 83 -11.38 9.22 10.05
CA GLN A 83 -11.07 8.98 8.65
C GLN A 83 -10.77 7.50 8.44
N THR A 84 -11.43 6.90 7.45
CA THR A 84 -11.24 5.50 7.09
C THR A 84 -11.01 5.37 5.59
N ILE A 85 -10.28 4.32 5.21
CA ILE A 85 -10.00 3.98 3.81
C ILE A 85 -10.58 2.61 3.52
N GLU A 86 -11.41 2.53 2.48
CA GLU A 86 -11.81 1.26 1.88
C GLU A 86 -10.97 1.01 0.64
N LEU A 87 -10.24 -0.11 0.63
CA LEU A 87 -9.44 -0.52 -0.52
C LEU A 87 -10.21 -1.51 -1.39
N MET A 88 -10.37 -1.18 -2.67
CA MET A 88 -11.08 -1.96 -3.67
C MET A 88 -10.13 -2.41 -4.80
N PRO A 89 -9.36 -3.49 -4.63
CA PRO A 89 -8.47 -4.00 -5.68
C PRO A 89 -9.25 -4.38 -6.94
N GLY A 90 -8.78 -3.91 -8.09
CA GLY A 90 -9.35 -4.22 -9.41
C GLY A 90 -10.78 -3.71 -9.63
N ALA A 91 -11.30 -2.87 -8.74
CA ALA A 91 -12.68 -2.42 -8.77
C ALA A 91 -12.82 -0.91 -8.64
N LEU A 92 -13.90 -0.39 -9.22
CA LEU A 92 -14.40 0.96 -9.01
C LEU A 92 -15.60 0.90 -8.05
N PRO A 93 -15.81 1.93 -7.23
CA PRO A 93 -17.00 2.04 -6.42
C PRO A 93 -18.22 2.34 -7.32
N GLY A 94 -19.38 1.77 -6.94
CA GLY A 94 -20.61 1.88 -7.75
C GLY A 94 -21.22 3.28 -7.78
N ASP A 95 -20.83 4.14 -6.85
CA ASP A 95 -21.28 5.53 -6.70
C ASP A 95 -20.28 6.55 -7.29
N LEU A 96 -19.26 6.10 -8.03
CA LEU A 96 -18.30 6.99 -8.67
C LEU A 96 -19.02 7.98 -9.60
N PRO A 97 -18.85 9.30 -9.44
CA PRO A 97 -19.62 10.32 -10.17
C PRO A 97 -19.14 10.54 -11.62
N LEU A 98 -18.37 9.60 -12.16
CA LEU A 98 -17.83 9.62 -13.52
C LEU A 98 -17.69 8.20 -14.07
N ASN A 99 -17.77 8.06 -15.38
CA ASN A 99 -17.46 6.83 -16.10
C ASN A 99 -15.97 6.82 -16.43
N LEU A 100 -15.18 6.13 -15.61
CA LEU A 100 -13.75 6.07 -15.80
C LEU A 100 -13.42 5.17 -16.99
N LYS A 101 -12.75 5.73 -18.00
CA LYS A 101 -12.18 4.97 -19.10
C LYS A 101 -10.74 4.60 -18.79
N VAL A 102 -10.39 3.34 -19.06
CA VAL A 102 -9.01 2.87 -18.99
C VAL A 102 -8.36 3.10 -20.36
N PRO A 103 -7.19 3.76 -20.44
CA PRO A 103 -6.44 3.92 -21.68
C PRO A 103 -6.15 2.59 -22.36
N GLN A 104 -5.96 2.60 -23.68
CA GLN A 104 -5.67 1.40 -24.44
C GLN A 104 -4.42 0.67 -23.89
N GLY A 105 -4.55 -0.64 -23.68
CA GLY A 105 -3.46 -1.45 -23.10
C GLY A 105 -3.24 -1.26 -21.60
N GLY A 106 -4.02 -0.39 -20.95
CA GLY A 106 -4.00 -0.22 -19.51
C GLY A 106 -4.89 -1.21 -18.76
N ARG A 107 -4.76 -1.21 -17.43
CA ARG A 107 -5.64 -1.94 -16.51
C ARG A 107 -5.94 -1.12 -15.26
N LEU A 108 -7.12 -1.33 -14.70
CA LEU A 108 -7.46 -0.84 -13.37
C LEU A 108 -6.70 -1.65 -12.32
N VAL A 109 -5.91 -0.98 -11.48
CA VAL A 109 -5.25 -1.60 -10.32
C VAL A 109 -6.20 -1.63 -9.12
N GLY A 110 -6.97 -0.55 -8.91
CA GLY A 110 -8.01 -0.49 -7.90
C GLY A 110 -8.32 0.94 -7.46
N THR A 111 -9.13 1.04 -6.41
CA THR A 111 -9.54 2.33 -5.83
C THR A 111 -9.32 2.35 -4.32
N ALA A 112 -8.93 3.49 -3.78
CA ALA A 112 -9.04 3.80 -2.36
C ALA A 112 -10.20 4.80 -2.18
N VAL A 113 -11.20 4.43 -1.38
CA VAL A 113 -12.34 5.30 -1.03
C VAL A 113 -12.04 5.96 0.30
N HIS A 114 -12.03 7.29 0.32
CA HIS A 114 -11.78 8.08 1.51
C HIS A 114 -13.11 8.45 2.16
N ASN A 115 -13.30 8.02 3.41
CA ASN A 115 -14.50 8.29 4.18
C ASN A 115 -14.18 9.12 5.42
N LEU A 116 -15.03 10.10 5.70
CA LEU A 116 -15.08 10.83 6.96
C LEU A 116 -16.40 10.50 7.65
N GLY A 117 -16.33 9.77 8.76
CA GLY A 117 -17.53 9.19 9.37
C GLY A 117 -18.27 8.28 8.38
N SER A 118 -19.52 8.59 8.06
CA SER A 118 -20.33 7.86 7.08
C SER A 118 -20.33 8.47 5.68
N LYS A 119 -19.50 9.50 5.43
CA LYS A 119 -19.53 10.27 4.18
C LYS A 119 -18.27 10.00 3.35
N THR A 120 -18.45 9.61 2.10
CA THR A 120 -17.37 9.60 1.10
C THR A 120 -16.92 11.03 0.80
N ILE A 121 -15.64 11.30 1.00
CA ILE A 121 -15.01 12.62 0.77
C ILE A 121 -14.07 12.63 -0.43
N GLY A 122 -13.69 11.47 -0.96
CA GLY A 122 -12.83 11.38 -2.14
C GLY A 122 -12.54 9.95 -2.57
N TRP A 123 -11.92 9.84 -3.75
CA TRP A 123 -11.48 8.58 -4.34
C TRP A 123 -10.11 8.77 -4.95
N ASP A 124 -9.19 7.85 -4.68
CA ASP A 124 -7.97 7.70 -5.45
C ASP A 124 -8.09 6.45 -6.31
N VAL A 125 -8.11 6.63 -7.63
CA VAL A 125 -8.17 5.51 -8.57
C VAL A 125 -6.79 5.31 -9.20
N VAL A 126 -6.27 4.08 -9.10
CA VAL A 126 -4.97 3.71 -9.63
C VAL A 126 -5.16 2.91 -10.91
N VAL A 127 -4.65 3.46 -12.02
CA VAL A 127 -4.64 2.82 -13.33
C VAL A 127 -3.20 2.64 -13.76
N ASP A 128 -2.85 1.41 -14.16
CA ASP A 128 -1.58 1.12 -14.82
C ASP A 128 -1.81 1.25 -16.33
N ALA A 129 -1.18 2.23 -16.97
CA ALA A 129 -1.36 2.54 -18.37
C ALA A 129 -0.01 2.65 -19.09
N PRO A 130 0.13 2.08 -20.29
CA PRO A 130 1.34 2.23 -21.08
C PRO A 130 1.43 3.63 -21.68
N GLY A 131 2.65 4.13 -21.86
CA GLY A 131 2.92 5.45 -22.48
C GLY A 131 3.58 6.44 -21.52
N ASN A 132 3.60 7.71 -21.91
CA ASN A 132 4.14 8.79 -21.08
C ASN A 132 3.01 9.53 -20.35
N VAL A 133 3.37 10.24 -19.27
CA VAL A 133 2.42 10.95 -18.40
C VAL A 133 1.64 12.04 -19.14
N GLU A 134 2.24 12.70 -20.13
CA GLU A 134 1.59 13.79 -20.86
C GLU A 134 0.42 13.29 -21.71
N ASP A 135 0.61 12.19 -22.44
CA ASP A 135 -0.44 11.58 -23.27
C ASP A 135 -1.58 11.03 -22.42
N ILE A 136 -1.26 10.42 -21.28
CA ILE A 136 -2.26 9.93 -20.32
C ILE A 136 -3.04 11.10 -19.70
N SER A 137 -2.36 12.20 -19.38
CA SER A 137 -3.01 13.40 -18.85
C SER A 137 -3.99 14.01 -19.85
N LYS A 138 -3.58 14.16 -21.13
CA LYS A 138 -4.45 14.66 -22.21
C LYS A 138 -5.64 13.74 -22.47
N PHE A 139 -5.44 12.41 -22.40
CA PHE A 139 -6.52 11.44 -22.50
C PHE A 139 -7.59 11.70 -21.43
N TYR A 140 -7.18 11.78 -20.16
CA TYR A 140 -8.13 11.99 -19.07
C TYR A 140 -8.74 13.39 -19.07
N GLU A 141 -7.99 14.43 -19.43
CA GLU A 141 -8.54 15.77 -19.61
C GLU A 141 -9.68 15.77 -20.63
N GLY A 142 -9.49 15.11 -21.78
CA GLY A 142 -10.52 14.97 -22.81
C GLY A 142 -11.72 14.14 -22.36
N GLU A 143 -11.50 12.99 -21.70
CA GLU A 143 -12.57 12.11 -21.19
C GLU A 143 -13.41 12.80 -20.10
N LEU A 144 -12.76 13.48 -19.16
CA LEU A 144 -13.41 14.16 -18.05
C LEU A 144 -14.16 15.41 -18.54
N THR A 145 -13.57 16.19 -19.45
CA THR A 145 -14.23 17.35 -20.06
C THR A 145 -15.49 16.96 -20.81
N ARG A 146 -15.47 15.83 -21.54
CA ARG A 146 -16.66 15.28 -22.21
C ARG A 146 -17.76 14.86 -21.23
N GLN A 147 -17.41 14.61 -19.97
CA GLN A 147 -18.34 14.30 -18.88
C GLN A 147 -18.74 15.53 -18.04
N GLY A 148 -18.33 16.74 -18.46
CA GLY A 148 -18.68 18.00 -17.79
C GLY A 148 -17.77 18.40 -16.62
N TRP A 149 -16.67 17.70 -16.42
CA TRP A 149 -15.65 18.08 -15.44
C TRP A 149 -14.72 19.14 -16.02
N LYS A 150 -14.27 20.08 -15.20
CA LYS A 150 -13.26 21.06 -15.59
C LYS A 150 -12.00 20.86 -14.76
N ALA A 151 -10.85 20.99 -15.41
CA ALA A 151 -9.57 21.08 -14.74
C ALA A 151 -9.44 22.50 -14.14
N ASP A 152 -9.25 22.60 -12.84
CA ASP A 152 -8.59 23.76 -12.23
C ASP A 152 -7.36 23.23 -11.52
N ALA A 153 -6.16 23.57 -11.96
CA ALA A 153 -4.96 22.96 -11.38
C ALA A 153 -4.93 23.13 -9.83
N PRO A 154 -4.75 22.05 -9.04
CA PRO A 154 -4.47 20.66 -9.42
C PRO A 154 -5.67 19.69 -9.38
N ASN A 155 -6.92 20.16 -9.28
CA ASN A 155 -8.11 19.33 -9.05
C ASN A 155 -9.15 19.45 -10.18
N PHE A 156 -9.89 18.36 -10.45
CA PHE A 156 -11.07 18.41 -11.31
C PHE A 156 -12.33 18.58 -10.46
N TYR A 157 -13.25 19.44 -10.88
CA TYR A 157 -14.57 19.58 -10.25
C TYR A 157 -15.70 19.55 -11.29
N ARG A 158 -16.87 19.07 -10.85
CA ARG A 158 -18.10 19.08 -11.65
C ARG A 158 -18.76 20.45 -11.51
N VAL A 159 -19.18 21.03 -12.64
CA VAL A 159 -19.89 22.33 -12.70
C VAL A 159 -21.40 22.12 -12.77
#